data_AF-A0A4Z1AF02-F1
#
_entry.id   AF-A0A4Z1AF02-F1
#
_cell.length_a   1.000
_cell.length_b   1.000
_cell.length_c   1.000
_cell.angle_alpha   90.00
_cell.angle_beta   90.00
_cell.angle_gamma   90.00
#
_symmetry.space_group_name_H-M   'P 1'
#
loop_
_entity.id
_entity.type
_entity.pdbx_description
1 polymer ?
#
loop_
_entity_poly.entity_id
_entity_poly.type
_entity_poly.pdbx_seq_one_letter_code
_entity_poly.pdbx_strand_id
1 'polypeptide(L)'
;MDFLQGLNTKNRHFFFTIAALGFAGFCISLGRVAVDPILADSFYNSDSLFFSIIYQELFLKPGANFLISLKGFGWTPALYFFPDLVQYFALRTIFLSLENGAWELTHLSYSAFQWTFLLFGILFLLQKLTKEKISYEKAGLVLSFGFLIGIILILFKQDLFVFLPGFHGGNLAVLCWAWGFFYQWVESNSKRDFIFAAGTVFLFSLSDLLFIPYFLIPALGLHLLDWLLKERSIHRIQKIACAYFPVFLGLIASRVFFQILRKNSFVFFPGTAAPKKIGEAVTSWQSEHFFNSFSYLYKENWIYLVPIILLFGILKFLTRKEEGGNTNKPLYLFLILGVIVPFVFLIYGFIFGLTGRAGIQGIDRYFGEILLGFLGIGIVSILRISDIPAAKFVLGVLFSLGILIGIYSSYSKGLGLAHYPANVSCIDEFADQHNWKRGVASFWYVRPMRIFSKKKIEPDDYLYDLMLFYWQNNLNWFERENPPYTFAIIDGVDEKIVRQKLGEPISISYCDKIPIYTFANPGKSLEFVKENRNKIDIWKFSTSRY
;
A
#
# COMPACT_ATOMS: atom_id res chain seq x y z
N MET A 1 -43.92 5.11 32.65
CA MET A 1 -42.62 5.38 31.98
C MET A 1 -41.54 4.35 32.37
N ASP A 2 -41.90 3.12 32.74
CA ASP A 2 -40.95 2.10 33.24
C ASP A 2 -40.89 0.82 32.38
N PHE A 3 -41.05 0.93 31.05
CA PHE A 3 -40.95 -0.23 30.14
C PHE A 3 -39.55 -0.41 29.51
N LEU A 4 -38.59 0.48 29.80
CA LEU A 4 -37.28 0.49 29.13
C LEU A 4 -36.09 0.05 30.00
N GLN A 5 -36.28 -0.30 31.27
CA GLN A 5 -35.16 -0.68 32.15
C GLN A 5 -34.63 -2.12 31.95
N GLY A 6 -35.32 -2.97 31.19
CA GLY A 6 -34.90 -4.35 30.89
C GLY A 6 -33.95 -4.54 29.69
N LEU A 7 -33.48 -3.46 29.06
CA LEU A 7 -32.78 -3.49 27.76
C LEU A 7 -31.25 -3.39 27.80
N ASN A 8 -30.62 -3.45 28.98
CA ASN A 8 -29.18 -3.14 29.10
C ASN A 8 -28.24 -4.16 28.41
N THR A 9 -28.76 -5.30 27.96
CA THR A 9 -28.02 -6.29 27.15
C THR A 9 -28.48 -6.38 25.68
N LYS A 10 -29.72 -5.98 25.35
CA LYS A 10 -30.28 -6.20 23.99
C LYS A 10 -29.60 -5.37 22.90
N ASN A 11 -29.13 -4.17 23.23
CA ASN A 11 -28.47 -3.30 22.23
C ASN A 11 -27.05 -3.76 21.88
N ARG A 12 -26.34 -4.44 22.80
CA ARG A 12 -24.98 -4.94 22.55
C ARG A 12 -24.95 -5.95 21.40
N HIS A 13 -25.93 -6.86 21.36
CA HIS A 13 -26.07 -7.83 20.29
C HIS A 13 -26.29 -7.14 18.94
N PHE A 14 -27.17 -6.13 18.88
CA PHE A 14 -27.39 -5.38 17.65
C PHE A 14 -26.10 -4.75 17.10
N PHE A 15 -25.34 -4.01 17.92
CA PHE A 15 -24.11 -3.36 17.48
C PHE A 15 -22.98 -4.34 17.11
N PHE A 16 -22.92 -5.50 17.77
CA PHE A 16 -22.02 -6.57 17.38
C PHE A 16 -22.43 -7.19 16.04
N THR A 17 -23.72 -7.49 15.86
CA THR A 17 -24.25 -8.09 14.63
C THR A 17 -24.01 -7.18 13.43
N ILE A 18 -24.23 -5.87 13.54
CA ILE A 18 -23.96 -4.97 12.39
C ILE A 18 -22.46 -4.90 12.06
N ALA A 19 -21.56 -4.99 13.04
CA ALA A 19 -20.11 -4.97 12.79
C ALA A 19 -19.66 -6.27 12.13
N ALA A 20 -20.17 -7.41 12.59
CA ALA A 20 -19.94 -8.72 11.98
C ALA A 20 -20.52 -8.78 10.56
N LEU A 21 -21.72 -8.23 10.34
CA LEU A 21 -22.33 -8.10 9.02
C LEU A 21 -21.51 -7.16 8.13
N GLY A 22 -20.95 -6.08 8.67
CA GLY A 22 -20.04 -5.18 7.96
C GLY A 22 -18.79 -5.91 7.48
N PHE A 23 -18.13 -6.66 8.36
CA PHE A 23 -16.98 -7.48 8.00
C PHE A 23 -17.34 -8.53 6.92
N ALA A 24 -18.44 -9.26 7.12
CA ALA A 24 -18.92 -10.24 6.13
C ALA A 24 -19.23 -9.57 4.79
N GLY A 25 -19.89 -8.41 4.80
CA GLY A 25 -20.21 -7.64 3.60
C GLY A 25 -18.96 -7.14 2.89
N PHE A 26 -17.93 -6.74 3.62
CA PHE A 26 -16.63 -6.39 3.06
C PHE A 26 -15.97 -7.60 2.38
N CYS A 27 -15.92 -8.76 3.05
CA CYS A 27 -15.40 -10.00 2.44
C CYS A 27 -16.22 -10.42 1.21
N ILE A 28 -17.54 -10.27 1.22
CA ILE A 28 -18.39 -10.53 0.05
C ILE A 28 -18.05 -9.55 -1.08
N SER A 29 -17.84 -8.27 -0.78
CA SER A 29 -17.45 -7.29 -1.79
C SER A 29 -16.08 -7.61 -2.42
N LEU A 30 -15.13 -8.12 -1.64
CA LEU A 30 -13.85 -8.62 -2.16
C LEU A 30 -14.01 -9.80 -3.12
N GLY A 31 -15.04 -10.63 -2.94
CA GLY A 31 -15.41 -11.68 -3.89
C GLY A 31 -15.77 -11.17 -5.29
N ARG A 32 -15.96 -9.86 -5.49
CA ARG A 32 -16.13 -9.27 -6.83
C ARG A 32 -14.84 -9.13 -7.61
N VAL A 33 -13.69 -9.13 -6.94
CA VAL A 33 -12.39 -8.89 -7.58
C VAL A 33 -12.14 -9.86 -8.73
N ALA A 34 -12.47 -11.15 -8.55
CA ALA A 34 -12.22 -12.14 -9.58
C ALA A 34 -13.12 -12.02 -10.83
N VAL A 35 -14.30 -11.40 -10.69
CA VAL A 35 -15.36 -11.36 -11.72
C VAL A 35 -15.40 -10.02 -12.46
N ASP A 36 -15.03 -8.92 -11.81
CA ASP A 36 -14.96 -7.59 -12.45
C ASP A 36 -13.56 -7.35 -13.04
N PRO A 37 -13.40 -7.25 -14.36
CA PRO A 37 -12.09 -7.11 -14.99
C PRO A 37 -11.28 -5.92 -14.47
N ILE A 38 -11.92 -4.78 -14.19
CA ILE A 38 -11.20 -3.59 -13.71
C ILE A 38 -10.67 -3.81 -12.29
N LEU A 39 -11.44 -4.50 -11.45
CA LEU A 39 -10.97 -4.86 -10.10
C LEU A 39 -9.87 -5.92 -10.19
N ALA A 40 -10.02 -6.93 -11.04
CA ALA A 40 -9.01 -7.96 -11.24
C ALA A 40 -7.70 -7.37 -11.73
N ASP A 41 -7.74 -6.52 -12.76
CA ASP A 41 -6.57 -5.81 -13.29
C ASP A 41 -5.91 -4.94 -12.23
N SER A 42 -6.69 -4.33 -11.33
CA SER A 42 -6.14 -3.55 -10.22
C SER A 42 -5.54 -4.42 -9.12
N PHE A 43 -6.17 -5.54 -8.75
CA PHE A 43 -5.72 -6.40 -7.66
C PHE A 43 -4.57 -7.33 -8.05
N TYR A 44 -4.49 -7.69 -9.32
CA TYR A 44 -3.54 -8.65 -9.86
C TYR A 44 -2.60 -8.02 -10.91
N ASN A 45 -2.39 -6.70 -10.83
CA ASN A 45 -1.36 -6.03 -11.63
C ASN A 45 0.06 -6.43 -11.19
N SER A 46 1.02 -6.05 -12.01
CA SER A 46 2.42 -6.37 -11.76
C SER A 46 3.01 -5.82 -10.47
N ASP A 47 2.55 -4.64 -10.00
CA ASP A 47 3.01 -4.06 -8.75
C ASP A 47 2.49 -4.88 -7.53
N SER A 48 1.22 -5.31 -7.53
CA SER A 48 0.62 -6.04 -6.41
C SER A 48 1.13 -7.47 -6.32
N LEU A 49 1.50 -8.05 -7.46
CA LEU A 49 2.09 -9.37 -7.54
C LEU A 49 3.56 -9.41 -7.08
N PHE A 50 4.15 -8.30 -6.66
CA PHE A 50 5.53 -8.22 -6.19
C PHE A 50 5.87 -9.30 -5.15
N PHE A 51 5.11 -9.41 -4.05
CA PHE A 51 5.38 -10.42 -3.03
C PHE A 51 5.05 -11.84 -3.49
N SER A 52 4.11 -12.00 -4.43
CA SER A 52 3.83 -13.30 -5.03
C SER A 52 5.07 -13.84 -5.74
N ILE A 53 5.74 -12.97 -6.52
CA ILE A 53 6.96 -13.31 -7.24
C ILE A 53 8.11 -13.57 -6.28
N ILE A 54 8.31 -12.73 -5.26
CA ILE A 54 9.35 -12.98 -4.26
C ILE A 54 9.09 -14.32 -3.57
N TYR A 55 7.86 -14.59 -3.14
CA TYR A 55 7.53 -15.84 -2.47
C TYR A 55 7.77 -17.05 -3.38
N GLN A 56 7.38 -16.95 -4.66
CA GLN A 56 7.62 -17.99 -5.65
C GLN A 56 9.11 -18.27 -5.83
N GLU A 57 9.95 -17.23 -5.97
CA GLU A 57 11.40 -17.38 -6.12
C GLU A 57 12.07 -17.91 -4.84
N LEU A 58 11.66 -17.45 -3.66
CA LEU A 58 12.28 -17.85 -2.39
C LEU A 58 11.90 -19.26 -1.93
N PHE A 59 10.68 -19.72 -2.21
CA PHE A 59 10.12 -20.91 -1.58
C PHE A 59 9.59 -21.97 -2.55
N LEU A 60 9.12 -21.60 -3.74
CA LEU A 60 8.36 -22.53 -4.62
C LEU A 60 9.14 -23.00 -5.85
N LYS A 61 10.15 -22.25 -6.27
CA LYS A 61 10.96 -22.60 -7.44
C LYS A 61 11.73 -23.90 -7.20
N PRO A 62 11.88 -24.78 -8.21
CA PRO A 62 12.76 -25.95 -8.10
C PRO A 62 14.19 -25.53 -7.72
N GLY A 63 14.73 -26.12 -6.64
CA GLY A 63 16.03 -25.73 -6.11
C GLY A 63 16.05 -24.41 -5.33
N ALA A 64 14.87 -23.87 -4.96
CA ALA A 64 14.76 -22.68 -4.13
C ALA A 64 15.51 -22.90 -2.80
N ASN A 65 16.48 -22.02 -2.57
CA ASN A 65 17.13 -21.82 -1.30
C ASN A 65 17.12 -20.32 -1.05
N PHE A 66 16.77 -19.91 0.17
CA PHE A 66 16.70 -18.51 0.57
C PHE A 66 17.96 -17.72 0.17
N LEU A 67 19.14 -18.28 0.39
CA LEU A 67 20.41 -17.63 0.05
C LEU A 67 20.62 -17.57 -1.48
N ILE A 68 20.38 -18.67 -2.19
CA ILE A 68 20.59 -18.71 -3.64
C ILE A 68 19.63 -17.76 -4.36
N SER A 69 18.39 -17.68 -3.90
CA SER A 69 17.31 -16.94 -4.55
C SER A 69 17.35 -15.44 -4.25
N LEU A 70 17.93 -15.03 -3.12
CA LEU A 70 18.18 -13.62 -2.82
C LEU A 70 19.41 -13.06 -3.53
N LYS A 71 20.38 -13.91 -3.87
CA LYS A 71 21.58 -13.48 -4.58
C LYS A 71 21.21 -12.84 -5.92
N GLY A 72 21.56 -11.56 -6.07
CA GLY A 72 21.27 -10.79 -7.29
C GLY A 72 19.81 -10.36 -7.42
N PHE A 73 19.01 -10.42 -6.35
CA PHE A 73 17.65 -9.89 -6.37
C PHE A 73 17.66 -8.37 -6.22
N GLY A 74 17.02 -7.64 -7.12
CA GLY A 74 16.82 -6.19 -7.03
C GLY A 74 15.55 -5.86 -6.26
N TRP A 75 15.70 -5.28 -5.07
CA TRP A 75 14.60 -4.86 -4.21
C TRP A 75 14.18 -3.41 -4.51
N THR A 76 12.93 -3.06 -4.21
CA THR A 76 12.42 -1.68 -4.28
C THR A 76 13.04 -0.77 -3.22
N PRO A 77 13.04 0.58 -3.39
CA PRO A 77 13.59 1.48 -2.38
C PRO A 77 12.79 1.43 -1.08
N ALA A 78 11.47 1.29 -1.20
CA ALA A 78 10.60 0.90 -0.11
C ALA A 78 10.70 -0.62 0.08
N LEU A 79 11.09 -1.04 1.28
CA LEU A 79 11.33 -2.46 1.57
C LEU A 79 10.03 -3.24 1.75
N TYR A 80 8.98 -2.55 2.24
CA TYR A 80 7.68 -3.10 2.60
C TYR A 80 7.75 -4.30 3.55
N PHE A 81 8.79 -4.36 4.40
CA PHE A 81 9.04 -5.49 5.30
C PHE A 81 7.89 -5.72 6.29
N PHE A 82 7.33 -4.65 6.85
CA PHE A 82 6.25 -4.76 7.82
C PHE A 82 5.21 -3.65 7.62
N PRO A 83 3.90 -3.95 7.69
CA PRO A 83 3.31 -5.29 7.92
C PRO A 83 3.27 -6.15 6.64
N ASP A 84 3.39 -5.51 5.48
CA ASP A 84 3.10 -6.05 4.15
C ASP A 84 3.72 -7.41 3.85
N LEU A 85 5.05 -7.49 3.76
CA LEU A 85 5.76 -8.73 3.41
C LEU A 85 5.46 -9.86 4.41
N VAL A 86 5.56 -9.57 5.72
CA VAL A 86 5.33 -10.56 6.78
C VAL A 86 3.92 -11.12 6.72
N GLN A 87 2.92 -10.23 6.61
CA GLN A 87 1.52 -10.62 6.53
C GLN A 87 1.25 -11.42 5.26
N TYR A 88 1.73 -10.96 4.11
CA TYR A 88 1.51 -11.64 2.84
C TYR A 88 2.14 -13.04 2.84
N PHE A 89 3.38 -13.18 3.35
CA PHE A 89 4.07 -14.47 3.39
C PHE A 89 3.40 -15.46 4.36
N ALA A 90 2.93 -14.98 5.51
CA ALA A 90 2.18 -15.80 6.45
C ALA A 90 0.89 -16.33 5.82
N LEU A 91 0.12 -15.45 5.18
CA LEU A 91 -1.11 -15.82 4.48
C LEU A 91 -0.83 -16.78 3.31
N ARG A 92 0.21 -16.51 2.52
CA ARG A 92 0.56 -17.38 1.39
C ARG A 92 0.92 -18.79 1.84
N THR A 93 1.62 -18.90 2.97
CA THR A 93 1.99 -20.18 3.59
C THR A 93 0.75 -20.94 4.08
N ILE A 94 -0.26 -20.25 4.63
CA ILE A 94 -1.53 -20.87 5.03
C ILE A 94 -2.26 -21.46 3.81
N PHE A 95 -2.26 -20.73 2.69
CA PHE A 95 -2.92 -21.17 1.45
C PHE A 95 -2.02 -22.00 0.53
N LEU A 96 -0.87 -22.49 1.00
CA LEU A 96 0.09 -23.22 0.18
C LEU A 96 -0.48 -24.53 -0.38
N SER A 97 -1.31 -25.22 0.39
CA SER A 97 -1.91 -26.50 0.02
C SER A 97 -3.04 -26.40 -1.01
N LEU A 98 -3.50 -25.19 -1.34
CA LEU A 98 -4.57 -25.00 -2.32
C LEU A 98 -4.00 -25.05 -3.74
N GLU A 99 -4.52 -25.96 -4.56
CA GLU A 99 -4.10 -26.09 -5.96
C GLU A 99 -4.63 -24.94 -6.83
N ASN A 100 -5.87 -24.49 -6.57
CA ASN A 100 -6.55 -23.45 -7.34
C ASN A 100 -6.92 -22.26 -6.46
N GLY A 101 -6.73 -21.04 -6.97
CA GLY A 101 -7.14 -19.81 -6.29
C GLY A 101 -6.25 -19.41 -5.11
N ALA A 102 -5.10 -20.06 -4.90
CA ALA A 102 -4.25 -19.83 -3.74
C ALA A 102 -3.68 -18.39 -3.69
N TRP A 103 -3.26 -17.86 -4.85
CA TRP A 103 -2.72 -16.51 -4.95
C TRP A 103 -3.81 -15.47 -4.73
N GLU A 104 -4.98 -15.70 -5.30
CA GLU A 104 -6.15 -14.85 -5.19
C GLU A 104 -6.64 -14.79 -3.74
N LEU A 105 -6.82 -15.94 -3.09
CA LEU A 105 -7.21 -16.02 -1.68
C LEU A 105 -6.18 -15.36 -0.75
N THR A 106 -4.89 -15.45 -1.08
CA THR A 106 -3.84 -14.75 -0.35
C THR A 106 -4.04 -13.23 -0.43
N HIS A 107 -4.26 -12.67 -1.63
CA HIS A 107 -4.52 -11.24 -1.81
C HIS A 107 -5.80 -10.79 -1.11
N LEU A 108 -6.92 -11.49 -1.31
CA LEU A 108 -8.20 -11.11 -0.72
C LEU A 108 -8.15 -11.18 0.82
N SER A 109 -7.51 -12.21 1.38
CA SER A 109 -7.32 -12.33 2.83
C SER A 109 -6.36 -11.25 3.36
N TYR A 110 -5.34 -10.89 2.59
CA TYR A 110 -4.44 -9.79 2.92
C TYR A 110 -5.22 -8.47 3.00
N SER A 111 -6.07 -8.17 2.01
CA SER A 111 -6.93 -6.98 2.02
C SER A 111 -7.87 -6.96 3.21
N ALA A 112 -8.51 -8.08 3.53
CA ALA A 112 -9.40 -8.24 4.67
C ALA A 112 -8.68 -7.96 6.00
N PHE A 113 -7.51 -8.59 6.19
CA PHE A 113 -6.71 -8.40 7.40
C PHE A 113 -6.16 -6.99 7.52
N GLN A 114 -5.59 -6.44 6.45
CA GLN A 114 -5.00 -5.09 6.45
C GLN A 114 -6.02 -4.02 6.81
N TRP A 115 -7.20 -4.07 6.17
CA TRP A 115 -8.26 -3.11 6.45
C TRP A 115 -8.76 -3.22 7.89
N THR A 116 -8.96 -4.45 8.36
CA THR A 116 -9.36 -4.71 9.75
C THR A 116 -8.31 -4.19 10.73
N PHE A 117 -7.03 -4.45 10.46
CA PHE A 117 -5.91 -4.00 11.30
C PHE A 117 -5.80 -2.48 11.38
N LEU A 118 -6.07 -1.78 10.28
CA LEU A 118 -6.18 -0.31 10.24
C LEU A 118 -7.30 0.19 11.16
N LEU A 119 -8.51 -0.36 11.04
CA LEU A 119 -9.68 0.06 11.84
C LEU A 119 -9.45 -0.13 13.35
N PHE A 120 -8.85 -1.27 13.75
CA PHE A 120 -8.47 -1.50 15.13
C PHE A 120 -7.34 -0.57 15.59
N GLY A 121 -6.41 -0.22 14.71
CA GLY A 121 -5.37 0.78 14.99
C GLY A 121 -5.94 2.15 15.32
N ILE A 122 -6.95 2.60 14.58
CA ILE A 122 -7.66 3.86 14.89
C ILE A 122 -8.33 3.77 16.26
N LEU A 123 -9.06 2.70 16.56
CA LEU A 123 -9.68 2.51 17.87
C LEU A 123 -8.65 2.51 19.02
N PHE A 124 -7.52 1.81 18.84
CA PHE A 124 -6.42 1.78 19.80
C PHE A 124 -5.86 3.18 20.07
N LEU A 125 -5.55 3.94 19.01
CA LEU A 125 -5.08 5.32 19.12
C LEU A 125 -6.07 6.20 19.88
N LEU A 126 -7.36 6.11 19.55
CA LEU A 126 -8.40 6.92 20.16
C LEU A 126 -8.54 6.64 21.66
N GLN A 127 -8.48 5.38 22.08
CA GLN A 127 -8.46 5.02 23.50
C GLN A 127 -7.27 5.65 24.24
N LYS A 128 -6.09 5.68 23.61
CA LYS A 128 -4.89 6.30 24.21
C LYS A 128 -4.97 7.82 24.28
N LEU A 129 -5.48 8.47 23.24
CA LEU A 129 -5.55 9.94 23.20
C LEU A 129 -6.67 10.53 24.05
N THR A 130 -7.82 9.86 24.10
CA THR A 130 -8.99 10.34 24.87
C THR A 130 -8.97 9.89 26.32
N LYS A 131 -8.22 8.80 26.63
CA LYS A 131 -8.25 8.10 27.92
C LYS A 131 -9.62 7.54 28.30
N GLU A 132 -10.55 7.51 27.36
CA GLU A 132 -11.88 6.96 27.54
C GLU A 132 -11.93 5.51 27.08
N LYS A 133 -12.65 4.69 27.85
CA LYS A 133 -13.01 3.34 27.39
C LYS A 133 -14.11 3.46 26.35
N ILE A 134 -13.81 3.06 25.12
CA ILE A 134 -14.82 2.96 24.06
C ILE A 134 -15.72 1.77 24.38
N SER A 135 -17.02 2.02 24.55
CA SER A 135 -17.99 0.94 24.79
C SER A 135 -18.12 0.02 23.57
N TYR A 136 -18.55 -1.22 23.79
CA TYR A 136 -18.76 -2.20 22.70
C TYR A 136 -19.70 -1.68 21.61
N GLU A 137 -20.73 -0.91 21.99
CA GLU A 137 -21.70 -0.34 21.06
C GLU A 137 -21.06 0.71 20.15
N LYS A 138 -20.25 1.61 20.72
CA LYS A 138 -19.49 2.61 19.97
C LYS A 138 -18.44 1.95 19.07
N ALA A 139 -17.73 0.95 19.57
CA ALA A 139 -16.78 0.18 18.79
C ALA A 139 -17.45 -0.55 17.61
N GLY A 140 -18.61 -1.18 17.84
CA GLY A 140 -19.41 -1.82 16.79
C GLY A 140 -19.85 -0.86 15.70
N LEU A 141 -20.29 0.35 16.07
CA LEU A 141 -20.61 1.40 15.09
C LEU A 141 -19.41 1.85 14.27
N VAL A 142 -18.27 2.08 14.92
CA VAL A 142 -17.03 2.49 14.25
C VAL A 142 -16.55 1.42 13.28
N LEU A 143 -16.57 0.15 13.68
CA LEU A 143 -16.21 -0.97 12.80
C LEU A 143 -17.20 -1.09 11.63
N SER A 144 -18.50 -0.97 11.89
CA SER A 144 -19.53 -1.01 10.83
C SER A 144 -19.33 0.11 9.81
N PHE A 145 -19.05 1.32 10.26
CA PHE A 145 -18.70 2.44 9.39
C PHE A 145 -17.44 2.15 8.57
N GLY A 146 -16.36 1.71 9.22
CA GLY A 146 -15.10 1.40 8.55
C GLY A 146 -15.24 0.32 7.48
N PHE A 147 -15.97 -0.76 7.77
CA PHE A 147 -16.26 -1.80 6.78
C PHE A 147 -17.19 -1.32 5.67
N LEU A 148 -18.18 -0.48 5.97
CA LEU A 148 -19.02 0.14 4.95
C LEU A 148 -18.21 1.00 3.99
N ILE A 149 -17.26 1.81 4.49
CA ILE A 149 -16.33 2.55 3.63
C ILE A 149 -15.50 1.59 2.77
N GLY A 150 -14.98 0.50 3.34
CA GLY A 150 -14.28 -0.53 2.58
C GLY A 150 -15.12 -1.11 1.43
N ILE A 151 -16.39 -1.43 1.69
CA ILE A 151 -17.34 -1.91 0.67
C ILE A 151 -17.53 -0.85 -0.43
N ILE A 152 -17.69 0.42 -0.06
CA ILE A 152 -17.85 1.52 -1.01
C ILE A 152 -16.60 1.64 -1.91
N LEU A 153 -15.40 1.62 -1.33
CA LEU A 153 -14.15 1.69 -2.11
C LEU A 153 -14.05 0.57 -3.15
N ILE A 154 -14.38 -0.67 -2.78
CA ILE A 154 -14.40 -1.81 -3.71
C ILE A 154 -15.47 -1.63 -4.80
N LEU A 155 -16.70 -1.28 -4.43
CA LEU A 155 -17.80 -1.17 -5.39
C LEU A 155 -17.61 -0.03 -6.39
N PHE A 156 -17.00 1.07 -5.96
CA PHE A 156 -16.70 2.23 -6.80
C PHE A 156 -15.30 2.21 -7.42
N LYS A 157 -14.49 1.18 -7.13
CA LYS A 157 -13.14 0.99 -7.68
C LYS A 157 -12.19 2.16 -7.33
N GLN A 158 -12.39 2.73 -6.15
CA GLN A 158 -11.69 3.93 -5.68
C GLN A 158 -10.62 3.55 -4.65
N ASP A 159 -9.43 4.16 -4.75
CA ASP A 159 -8.31 4.00 -3.80
C ASP A 159 -7.95 2.55 -3.46
N LEU A 160 -8.08 1.65 -4.43
CA LEU A 160 -7.92 0.22 -4.22
C LEU A 160 -6.53 -0.15 -3.66
N PHE A 161 -5.53 0.71 -3.89
CA PHE A 161 -4.16 0.55 -3.41
C PHE A 161 -4.06 0.30 -1.89
N VAL A 162 -5.01 0.78 -1.07
CA VAL A 162 -5.00 0.52 0.38
C VAL A 162 -5.22 -0.96 0.74
N PHE A 163 -5.81 -1.72 -0.18
CA PHE A 163 -6.05 -3.15 -0.05
C PHE A 163 -4.93 -4.00 -0.64
N LEU A 164 -3.98 -3.40 -1.36
CA LEU A 164 -2.99 -4.12 -2.15
C LEU A 164 -1.64 -4.20 -1.44
N PRO A 165 -0.97 -5.35 -1.49
CA PRO A 165 0.38 -5.51 -0.96
C PRO A 165 1.40 -4.71 -1.77
N GLY A 166 2.35 -4.05 -1.11
CA GLY A 166 3.45 -3.35 -1.79
C GLY A 166 3.06 -1.97 -2.36
N PHE A 167 1.90 -1.44 -1.95
CA PHE A 167 1.35 -0.15 -2.39
C PHE A 167 1.34 0.91 -1.28
N HIS A 168 2.21 0.79 -0.29
CA HIS A 168 2.25 1.67 0.91
C HIS A 168 1.02 1.56 1.84
N GLY A 169 0.03 0.73 1.51
CA GLY A 169 -1.17 0.51 2.34
C GLY A 169 -0.84 0.00 3.75
N GLY A 170 0.20 -0.83 3.90
CA GLY A 170 0.68 -1.28 5.20
C GLY A 170 1.12 -0.16 6.12
N ASN A 171 1.72 0.90 5.56
CA ASN A 171 2.11 2.08 6.33
C ASN A 171 0.90 2.81 6.93
N LEU A 172 -0.19 2.92 6.16
CA LEU A 172 -1.45 3.49 6.64
C LEU A 172 -2.03 2.64 7.77
N ALA A 173 -1.99 1.32 7.63
CA ALA A 173 -2.52 0.39 8.60
C ALA A 173 -1.77 0.43 9.95
N VAL A 174 -0.44 0.62 9.94
CA VAL A 174 0.37 0.70 11.17
C VAL A 174 0.48 2.09 11.78
N LEU A 175 0.15 3.16 11.04
CA LEU A 175 0.37 4.55 11.49
C LEU A 175 -0.33 4.85 12.81
N CYS A 176 -1.61 4.47 12.93
CA CYS A 176 -2.38 4.71 14.16
C CYS A 176 -1.85 3.89 15.35
N TRP A 177 -1.32 2.69 15.10
CA TRP A 177 -0.66 1.89 16.13
C TRP A 177 0.62 2.58 16.63
N ALA A 178 1.45 3.07 15.72
CA ALA A 178 2.67 3.80 16.07
C ALA A 178 2.37 5.04 16.92
N TRP A 179 1.36 5.83 16.53
CA TRP A 179 0.91 6.96 17.36
C TRP A 179 0.38 6.50 18.72
N GLY A 180 -0.40 5.41 18.77
CA GLY A 180 -0.91 4.88 20.03
C GLY A 180 0.20 4.48 21.00
N PHE A 181 1.24 3.80 20.51
CA PHE A 181 2.43 3.47 21.33
C PHE A 181 3.23 4.70 21.72
N PHE A 182 3.38 5.67 20.81
CA PHE A 182 4.03 6.94 21.11
C PHE A 182 3.31 7.70 22.23
N TYR A 183 2.00 7.89 22.14
CA TYR A 183 1.25 8.59 23.18
C TYR A 183 1.17 7.80 24.49
N GLN A 184 1.19 6.46 24.43
CA GLN A 184 1.33 5.63 25.61
C GLN A 184 2.69 5.85 26.31
N TRP A 185 3.78 5.96 25.55
CA TRP A 185 5.10 6.33 26.09
C TRP A 185 5.10 7.73 26.73
N VAL A 186 4.53 8.73 26.03
CA VAL A 186 4.46 10.11 26.54
C VAL A 186 3.72 10.19 27.89
N GLU A 187 2.74 9.33 28.11
CA GLU A 187 1.99 9.27 29.35
C GLU A 187 2.68 8.45 30.45
N SER A 188 3.10 7.22 30.15
CA SER A 188 3.59 6.29 31.17
C SER A 188 5.06 6.51 31.54
N ASN A 189 5.86 7.03 30.60
CA ASN A 189 7.32 7.12 30.69
C ASN A 189 7.99 5.78 31.10
N SER A 190 7.37 4.64 30.77
CA SER A 190 7.86 3.31 31.17
C SER A 190 8.87 2.74 30.16
N LYS A 191 9.83 1.94 30.63
CA LYS A 191 10.83 1.27 29.78
C LYS A 191 10.19 0.41 28.69
N ARG A 192 9.08 -0.27 29.01
CA ARG A 192 8.36 -1.12 28.06
C ARG A 192 7.78 -0.27 26.92
N ASP A 193 7.13 0.83 27.25
CA ASP A 193 6.47 1.67 26.25
C ASP A 193 7.50 2.46 25.42
N PHE A 194 8.66 2.78 26.01
CA PHE A 194 9.83 3.29 25.29
C PHE A 194 10.29 2.32 24.19
N ILE A 195 10.46 1.05 24.54
CA ILE A 195 10.90 0.00 23.60
C ILE A 195 9.86 -0.18 22.50
N PHE A 196 8.57 -0.16 22.82
CA PHE A 196 7.52 -0.24 21.80
C PHE A 196 7.53 0.97 20.87
N ALA A 197 7.65 2.19 21.39
CA ALA A 197 7.72 3.39 20.56
C ALA A 197 8.98 3.39 19.66
N ALA A 198 10.15 3.10 20.21
CA ALA A 198 11.40 3.03 19.45
C ALA A 198 11.37 1.90 18.41
N GLY A 199 10.89 0.72 18.79
CA GLY A 199 10.81 -0.47 17.94
C GLY A 199 9.82 -0.31 16.79
N THR A 200 8.64 0.28 17.03
CA THR A 200 7.66 0.54 15.96
C THR A 200 8.16 1.58 14.98
N VAL A 201 8.74 2.69 15.46
CA VAL A 201 9.36 3.69 14.58
C VAL A 201 10.50 3.09 13.78
N PHE A 202 11.36 2.26 14.40
CA PHE A 202 12.42 1.52 13.71
C PHE A 202 11.85 0.65 12.59
N LEU A 203 10.91 -0.25 12.90
CA LEU A 203 10.36 -1.21 11.94
C LEU A 203 9.64 -0.52 10.79
N PHE A 204 8.79 0.47 11.07
CA PHE A 204 7.95 1.07 10.04
C PHE A 204 8.73 2.06 9.16
N SER A 205 9.66 2.83 9.74
CA SER A 205 10.54 3.69 8.93
C SER A 205 11.52 2.89 8.07
N LEU A 206 11.95 1.71 8.53
CA LEU A 206 12.78 0.79 7.73
C LEU A 206 11.96 0.15 6.61
N SER A 207 10.72 -0.21 6.90
CA SER A 207 9.79 -0.81 5.93
C SER A 207 9.50 0.16 4.79
N ASP A 208 9.11 1.39 5.09
CA ASP A 208 8.77 2.37 4.07
C ASP A 208 8.92 3.80 4.60
N LEU A 209 9.75 4.58 3.89
CA LEU A 209 10.16 5.92 4.28
C LEU A 209 9.01 6.93 4.34
N LEU A 210 7.88 6.69 3.66
CA LEU A 210 6.69 7.54 3.76
C LEU A 210 6.11 7.57 5.18
N PHE A 211 6.38 6.54 5.99
CA PHE A 211 5.99 6.50 7.39
C PHE A 211 6.51 7.73 8.17
N ILE A 212 7.73 8.19 7.86
CA ILE A 212 8.40 9.25 8.62
C ILE A 212 7.59 10.57 8.58
N PRO A 213 7.29 11.17 7.41
CA PRO A 213 6.48 12.36 7.35
C PRO A 213 5.04 12.14 7.80
N TYR A 214 4.43 10.98 7.50
CA TYR A 214 3.07 10.64 7.97
C TYR A 214 2.98 10.61 9.49
N PHE A 215 4.02 10.14 10.17
CA PHE A 215 4.08 10.06 11.62
C PHE A 215 4.48 11.39 12.26
N LEU A 216 5.59 11.98 11.80
CA LEU A 216 6.21 13.13 12.45
C LEU A 216 5.44 14.43 12.25
N ILE A 217 4.95 14.71 11.04
CA ILE A 217 4.31 16.02 10.75
C ILE A 217 3.04 16.19 11.59
N PRO A 218 2.10 15.22 11.66
CA PRO A 218 0.93 15.36 12.52
C PRO A 218 1.27 15.37 14.01
N ALA A 219 2.19 14.53 14.48
CA ALA A 219 2.56 14.48 15.89
C ALA A 219 3.26 15.78 16.36
N LEU A 220 4.20 16.30 15.56
CA LEU A 220 4.89 17.57 15.84
C LEU A 220 3.93 18.75 15.69
N GLY A 221 3.10 18.75 14.65
CA GLY A 221 2.07 19.77 14.44
C GLY A 221 1.11 19.85 15.61
N LEU A 222 0.68 18.71 16.17
CA LEU A 222 -0.15 18.68 17.36
C LEU A 222 0.57 19.27 18.59
N HIS A 223 1.82 18.88 18.84
CA HIS A 223 2.60 19.42 19.96
C HIS A 223 2.91 20.92 19.81
N LEU A 224 3.15 21.39 18.58
CA LEU A 224 3.35 22.79 18.26
C LEU A 224 2.08 23.60 18.50
N LEU A 225 0.93 23.12 18.05
CA LEU A 225 -0.37 23.74 18.34
C LEU A 225 -0.64 23.80 19.86
N ASP A 226 -0.38 22.69 20.57
CA ASP A 226 -0.53 22.61 22.01
C ASP A 226 0.38 23.62 22.74
N TRP A 227 1.61 23.85 22.27
CA TRP A 227 2.53 24.85 22.80
C TRP A 227 2.10 26.28 22.47
N LEU A 228 1.70 26.54 21.23
CA LEU A 228 1.26 27.87 20.77
C LEU A 228 0.01 28.37 21.50
N LEU A 229 -0.95 27.47 21.77
CA LEU A 229 -2.28 27.81 22.28
C LEU A 229 -2.41 27.75 23.80
N LYS A 230 -1.64 26.90 24.49
CA LYS A 230 -1.80 26.71 25.96
C LYS A 230 -0.71 27.37 26.78
N GLU A 231 0.56 27.11 26.48
CA GLU A 231 1.66 27.62 27.31
C GLU A 231 2.98 27.66 26.52
N ARG A 232 3.49 28.86 26.31
CA ARG A 232 4.77 29.11 25.63
C ARG A 232 5.92 29.10 26.64
N SER A 233 6.30 27.93 27.12
CA SER A 233 7.43 27.76 28.04
C SER A 233 8.56 26.91 27.45
N ILE A 234 9.80 27.27 27.77
CA ILE A 234 11.01 26.53 27.37
C ILE A 234 10.99 25.11 27.97
N HIS A 235 10.54 24.98 29.21
CA HIS A 235 10.41 23.70 29.89
C HIS A 235 9.50 22.73 29.12
N ARG A 236 8.42 23.24 28.51
CA ARG A 236 7.52 22.43 27.68
C ARG A 236 8.19 21.98 26.38
N ILE A 237 9.02 22.82 25.76
CA ILE A 237 9.82 22.43 24.58
C ILE A 237 10.80 21.33 24.95
N GLN A 238 11.49 21.44 26.09
CA GLN A 238 12.38 20.39 26.60
C GLN A 238 11.64 19.07 26.81
N LYS A 239 10.44 19.12 27.42
CA LYS A 239 9.60 17.94 27.61
C LYS A 239 9.18 17.30 26.29
N ILE A 240 8.82 18.12 25.29
CA ILE A 240 8.52 17.65 23.94
C ILE A 240 9.76 16.98 23.33
N ALA A 241 10.93 17.61 23.39
CA ALA A 241 12.17 17.05 22.86
C ALA A 241 12.51 15.68 23.51
N CYS A 242 12.40 15.56 24.83
CA CYS A 242 12.59 14.30 25.54
C CYS A 242 11.58 13.22 25.13
N ALA A 243 10.32 13.59 24.89
CA ALA A 243 9.29 12.67 24.42
C ALA A 243 9.61 12.03 23.06
N TYR A 244 10.32 12.77 22.18
CA TYR A 244 10.75 12.29 20.86
C TYR A 244 12.05 11.47 20.88
N PHE A 245 12.70 11.29 22.03
CA PHE A 245 13.92 10.50 22.11
C PHE A 245 13.79 9.05 21.58
N PRO A 246 12.76 8.24 21.92
CA PRO A 246 12.60 6.91 21.32
C PRO A 246 12.34 6.96 19.81
N VAL A 247 11.65 8.00 19.32
CA VAL A 247 11.41 8.22 17.89
C VAL A 247 12.75 8.46 17.18
N PHE A 248 13.58 9.34 17.72
CA PHE A 248 14.92 9.62 17.20
C PHE A 248 15.80 8.37 17.16
N LEU A 249 15.82 7.58 18.24
CA LEU A 249 16.56 6.30 18.26
C LEU A 249 16.04 5.31 17.22
N GLY A 250 14.73 5.16 17.08
CA GLY A 250 14.12 4.30 16.07
C GLY A 250 14.52 4.70 14.65
N LEU A 251 14.48 6.01 14.34
CA LEU A 251 14.89 6.55 13.04
C LEU A 251 16.40 6.36 12.77
N ILE A 252 17.26 6.57 13.76
CA ILE A 252 18.70 6.30 13.62
C ILE A 252 18.93 4.81 13.36
N ALA A 253 18.35 3.94 14.18
CA ALA A 253 18.50 2.49 14.03
C ALA A 253 18.05 2.04 12.64
N SER A 254 16.93 2.58 12.15
CA SER A 254 16.38 2.29 10.83
C SER A 254 17.33 2.74 9.73
N ARG A 255 17.84 3.98 9.83
CA ARG A 255 18.82 4.49 8.87
C ARG A 255 20.12 3.68 8.87
N VAL A 256 20.65 3.33 10.04
CA VAL A 256 21.86 2.49 10.15
C VAL A 256 21.62 1.13 9.51
N PHE A 257 20.51 0.48 9.83
CA PHE A 257 20.16 -0.83 9.26
C PHE A 257 19.95 -0.76 7.75
N PHE A 258 19.23 0.25 7.26
CA PHE A 258 19.06 0.49 5.83
C PHE A 258 20.40 0.70 5.11
N GLN A 259 21.36 1.42 5.72
CA GLN A 259 22.69 1.57 5.14
C GLN A 259 23.46 0.25 5.12
N ILE A 260 23.32 -0.60 6.13
CA ILE A 260 23.90 -1.95 6.16
C ILE A 260 23.30 -2.79 5.02
N LEU A 261 21.97 -2.78 4.87
CA LEU A 261 21.27 -3.48 3.77
C LEU A 261 21.72 -2.96 2.41
N ARG A 262 21.76 -1.65 2.21
CA ARG A 262 22.16 -1.04 0.94
C ARG A 262 23.61 -1.32 0.55
N LYS A 263 24.51 -1.47 1.53
CA LYS A 263 25.91 -1.84 1.29
C LYS A 263 26.08 -3.34 1.04
N ASN A 264 25.04 -4.15 1.27
CA ASN A 264 25.10 -5.57 1.02
C ASN A 264 25.11 -5.83 -0.50
N SER A 265 26.13 -6.53 -1.00
CA SER A 265 26.26 -6.91 -2.41
C SER A 265 25.39 -8.11 -2.80
N PHE A 266 24.76 -8.77 -1.82
CA PHE A 266 23.96 -9.97 -2.01
C PHE A 266 22.56 -9.65 -2.54
N VAL A 267 21.89 -8.66 -1.94
CA VAL A 267 20.59 -8.13 -2.39
C VAL A 267 20.82 -6.72 -2.87
N PHE A 268 20.34 -6.42 -4.07
CA PHE A 268 20.52 -5.13 -4.67
C PHE A 268 19.44 -4.14 -4.21
N PHE A 269 19.86 -3.00 -3.64
CA PHE A 269 19.01 -1.86 -3.33
C PHE A 269 19.42 -0.65 -4.19
N PRO A 270 18.71 -0.39 -5.29
CA PRO A 270 19.07 0.67 -6.23
C PRO A 270 18.92 2.07 -5.61
N GLY A 271 19.65 3.03 -6.19
CA GLY A 271 19.90 4.35 -5.62
C GLY A 271 18.67 5.18 -5.25
N THR A 272 18.88 6.08 -4.29
CA THR A 272 17.92 7.11 -3.88
C THR A 272 17.93 8.26 -4.90
N ALA A 273 16.76 8.73 -5.32
CA ALA A 273 16.66 10.00 -6.06
C ALA A 273 17.35 11.11 -5.26
N ALA A 274 18.32 11.79 -5.88
CA ALA A 274 18.99 12.91 -5.25
C ALA A 274 18.15 14.17 -5.44
N PRO A 275 17.92 14.98 -4.38
CA PRO A 275 17.26 16.27 -4.54
C PRO A 275 18.00 17.14 -5.54
N LYS A 276 17.24 17.90 -6.34
CA LYS A 276 17.79 19.14 -6.93
C LYS A 276 18.28 20.02 -5.78
N LYS A 277 19.34 20.80 -6.01
CA LYS A 277 19.75 21.78 -5.00
C LYS A 277 18.57 22.73 -4.75
N ILE A 278 18.26 23.03 -3.49
CA ILE A 278 17.10 23.85 -3.12
C ILE A 278 17.07 25.17 -3.91
N GLY A 279 18.23 25.80 -4.14
CA GLY A 279 18.34 27.01 -4.96
C GLY A 279 17.89 26.82 -6.42
N GLU A 280 18.23 25.70 -7.05
CA GLU A 280 17.81 25.36 -8.43
C GLU A 280 16.32 25.03 -8.50
N ALA A 281 15.78 24.41 -7.46
CA ALA A 281 14.35 24.11 -7.36
C ALA A 281 13.50 25.39 -7.21
N VAL A 282 13.99 26.35 -6.40
CA VAL A 282 13.32 27.64 -6.22
C VAL A 282 13.40 28.50 -7.49
N THR A 283 14.53 28.51 -8.20
CA THR A 283 14.67 29.30 -9.44
C THR A 283 13.88 28.70 -10.61
N SER A 284 13.62 27.39 -10.59
CA SER A 284 12.75 26.72 -11.57
C SER A 284 11.26 26.70 -11.17
N TRP A 285 10.87 27.44 -10.13
CA TRP A 285 9.49 27.46 -9.65
C TRP A 285 8.54 28.13 -10.65
N GLN A 286 7.70 27.31 -11.29
CA GLN A 286 6.57 27.75 -12.10
C GLN A 286 5.26 27.55 -11.31
N SER A 287 4.64 28.66 -10.91
CA SER A 287 3.40 28.66 -10.13
C SER A 287 2.27 27.88 -10.82
N GLU A 288 2.19 27.95 -12.15
CA GLU A 288 1.21 27.21 -12.95
C GLU A 288 1.30 25.69 -12.72
N HIS A 289 2.50 25.12 -12.74
CA HIS A 289 2.70 23.68 -12.50
C HIS A 289 2.32 23.24 -11.08
N PHE A 290 2.59 24.10 -10.10
CA PHE A 290 2.16 23.88 -8.72
C PHE A 290 0.63 23.89 -8.61
N PHE A 291 -0.04 24.91 -9.16
CA PHE A 291 -1.50 25.01 -9.12
C PHE A 291 -2.20 23.91 -9.91
N ASN A 292 -1.63 23.47 -11.03
CA ASN A 292 -2.14 22.31 -11.77
C ASN A 292 -2.03 21.03 -10.93
N SER A 293 -0.90 20.81 -10.26
CA SER A 293 -0.71 19.66 -9.37
C SER A 293 -1.66 19.71 -8.16
N PHE A 294 -1.88 20.91 -7.60
CA PHE A 294 -2.81 21.11 -6.49
C PHE A 294 -4.27 20.89 -6.91
N SER A 295 -4.64 21.40 -8.08
CA SER A 295 -5.97 21.18 -8.67
C SER A 295 -6.22 19.72 -8.97
N TYR A 296 -5.22 19.00 -9.49
CA TYR A 296 -5.29 17.55 -9.69
C TYR A 296 -5.47 16.82 -8.35
N LEU A 297 -4.62 17.09 -7.35
CA LEU A 297 -4.75 16.50 -6.01
C LEU A 297 -6.15 16.71 -5.43
N TYR A 298 -6.66 17.95 -5.50
CA TYR A 298 -8.00 18.26 -5.03
C TYR A 298 -9.07 17.53 -5.82
N LYS A 299 -8.99 17.52 -7.16
CA LYS A 299 -9.97 16.87 -8.05
C LYS A 299 -10.03 15.35 -7.81
N GLU A 300 -8.91 14.70 -7.56
CA GLU A 300 -8.90 13.25 -7.31
C GLU A 300 -9.36 12.92 -5.87
N ASN A 301 -9.22 13.85 -4.91
CA ASN A 301 -9.45 13.59 -3.48
C ASN A 301 -10.57 14.43 -2.83
N TRP A 302 -11.36 15.19 -3.60
CA TRP A 302 -12.37 16.11 -3.06
C TRP A 302 -13.40 15.40 -2.18
N ILE A 303 -13.73 14.16 -2.52
CA ILE A 303 -14.69 13.32 -1.79
C ILE A 303 -14.25 13.03 -0.34
N TYR A 304 -12.95 13.16 -0.04
CA TYR A 304 -12.42 13.03 1.31
C TYR A 304 -12.11 14.39 1.93
N LEU A 305 -11.49 15.29 1.18
CA LEU A 305 -11.06 16.61 1.65
C LEU A 305 -12.24 17.47 2.10
N VAL A 306 -13.34 17.46 1.35
CA VAL A 306 -14.54 18.24 1.69
C VAL A 306 -15.17 17.73 2.98
N PRO A 307 -15.47 16.43 3.14
CA PRO A 307 -15.95 15.90 4.43
C PRO A 307 -14.99 16.10 5.59
N ILE A 308 -13.67 15.97 5.40
CA ILE A 308 -12.68 16.26 6.44
C ILE A 308 -12.87 17.68 7.00
N ILE A 309 -12.93 18.68 6.13
CA ILE A 309 -13.06 20.09 6.53
C ILE A 309 -14.43 20.35 7.16
N LEU A 310 -15.50 19.83 6.56
CA LEU A 310 -16.86 20.00 7.06
C LEU A 310 -17.06 19.36 8.43
N LEU A 311 -16.69 18.08 8.59
CA LEU A 311 -16.79 17.37 9.86
C LEU A 311 -15.89 18.02 10.92
N PHE A 312 -14.68 18.46 10.54
CA PHE A 312 -13.82 19.22 11.45
C PHE A 312 -14.51 20.49 11.95
N GLY A 313 -15.09 21.28 11.04
CA GLY A 313 -15.85 22.49 11.39
C GLY A 313 -17.01 22.18 12.34
N ILE A 314 -17.87 21.23 11.96
CA ILE A 314 -19.03 20.81 12.76
C ILE A 314 -18.60 20.35 14.16
N LEU A 315 -17.61 19.46 14.26
CA LEU A 315 -17.14 18.97 15.55
C LEU A 315 -16.57 20.09 16.41
N LYS A 316 -15.86 21.05 15.82
CA LYS A 316 -15.33 22.21 16.55
C LYS A 316 -16.46 23.08 17.12
N PHE A 317 -17.56 23.28 16.38
CA PHE A 317 -18.74 24.00 16.88
C PHE A 317 -19.52 23.21 17.95
N LEU A 318 -19.60 21.88 17.82
CA LEU A 318 -20.28 21.03 18.80
C LEU A 318 -19.51 20.83 20.10
N THR A 319 -18.18 21.04 20.10
CA THR A 319 -17.39 20.90 21.32
C THR A 319 -17.73 22.07 22.26
N ARG A 320 -18.58 21.83 23.26
CA ARG A 320 -18.73 22.76 24.38
C ARG A 320 -17.35 22.96 25.02
N LYS A 321 -17.11 24.16 25.55
CA LYS A 321 -15.94 24.48 26.41
C LYS A 321 -16.01 23.60 27.66
N GLU A 322 -15.64 22.33 27.53
CA GLU A 322 -15.45 21.45 28.67
C GLU A 322 -14.08 21.78 29.27
N GLU A 323 -14.12 22.26 30.50
CA GLU A 323 -12.93 22.52 31.30
C GLU A 323 -12.20 21.19 31.56
N GLY A 324 -11.02 21.04 30.97
CA GLY A 324 -10.02 20.05 31.41
C GLY A 324 -9.78 18.85 30.48
N GLY A 325 -10.65 18.53 29.53
CA GLY A 325 -10.50 17.40 28.62
C GLY A 325 -9.73 17.73 27.34
N ASN A 326 -8.67 16.98 27.01
CA ASN A 326 -7.90 17.15 25.77
C ASN A 326 -8.60 16.48 24.54
N THR A 327 -9.94 16.50 24.52
CA THR A 327 -10.84 15.74 23.62
C THR A 327 -10.72 16.10 22.14
N ASN A 328 -10.06 17.21 21.81
CA ASN A 328 -9.85 17.66 20.42
C ASN A 328 -8.54 17.16 19.79
N LYS A 329 -7.64 16.51 20.55
CA LYS A 329 -6.35 16.04 20.03
C LYS A 329 -6.47 15.12 18.80
N PRO A 330 -7.32 14.08 18.80
CA PRO A 330 -7.49 13.23 17.63
C PRO A 330 -7.97 14.00 16.40
N LEU A 331 -8.85 14.98 16.60
CA LEU A 331 -9.41 15.79 15.52
C LEU A 331 -8.34 16.60 14.79
N TYR A 332 -7.45 17.28 15.53
CA TYR A 332 -6.32 18.00 14.94
C TYR A 332 -5.31 17.06 14.30
N LEU A 333 -5.03 15.91 14.93
CA LEU A 333 -4.08 14.93 14.39
C LEU A 333 -4.52 14.44 13.00
N PHE A 334 -5.78 14.03 12.85
CA PHE A 334 -6.30 13.56 11.56
C PHE A 334 -6.53 14.70 10.55
N LEU A 335 -6.80 15.93 10.99
CA LEU A 335 -6.83 17.09 10.10
C LEU A 335 -5.44 17.39 9.51
N ILE A 336 -4.40 17.39 10.36
CA ILE A 336 -3.03 17.63 9.91
C ILE A 336 -2.62 16.50 8.94
N LEU A 337 -2.94 15.24 9.27
CA LEU A 337 -2.69 14.11 8.38
C LEU A 337 -3.40 14.25 7.03
N GLY A 338 -4.71 14.52 7.03
CA GLY A 338 -5.50 14.51 5.79
C GLY A 338 -5.42 15.78 4.93
N VAL A 339 -4.85 16.88 5.45
CA VAL A 339 -4.81 18.17 4.74
C VAL A 339 -3.39 18.73 4.66
N ILE A 340 -2.68 18.81 5.78
CA ILE A 340 -1.37 19.47 5.83
C ILE A 340 -0.26 18.58 5.27
N VAL A 341 -0.26 17.29 5.58
CA VAL A 341 0.74 16.35 5.04
C VAL A 341 0.71 16.27 3.51
N PRO A 342 -0.45 16.09 2.84
CA PRO A 342 -0.53 16.14 1.38
C PRO A 342 0.02 17.44 0.79
N PHE A 343 -0.25 18.58 1.44
CA PHE A 343 0.26 19.87 0.99
C PHE A 343 1.79 19.95 1.11
N VAL A 344 2.37 19.44 2.21
CA VAL A 344 3.83 19.33 2.37
C VAL A 344 4.43 18.40 1.31
N PHE A 345 3.78 17.29 1.00
CA PHE A 345 4.19 16.36 -0.06
C PHE A 345 4.15 16.99 -1.44
N LEU A 346 3.16 17.83 -1.71
CA LEU A 346 3.08 18.57 -2.96
C LEU A 346 4.23 19.57 -3.09
N ILE A 347 4.57 20.30 -2.02
CA ILE A 347 5.76 21.16 -1.98
C ILE A 347 7.04 20.34 -2.18
N TYR A 348 7.16 19.20 -1.51
CA TYR A 348 8.31 18.32 -1.63
C TYR A 348 8.47 17.77 -3.05
N GLY A 349 7.40 17.24 -3.64
CA GLY A 349 7.39 16.75 -5.02
C GLY A 349 7.81 17.84 -6.00
N PHE A 350 7.40 19.08 -5.74
CA PHE A 350 7.81 20.22 -6.56
C PHE A 350 9.29 20.53 -6.42
N ILE A 351 9.82 20.60 -5.19
CA ILE A 351 11.24 20.83 -4.92
C ILE A 351 12.12 19.77 -5.59
N PHE A 352 11.65 18.52 -5.64
CA PHE A 352 12.37 17.41 -6.27
C PHE A 352 12.17 17.34 -7.79
N GLY A 353 11.38 18.25 -8.39
CA GLY A 353 11.08 18.24 -9.82
C GLY A 353 10.24 17.03 -10.26
N LEU A 354 9.51 16.42 -9.33
CA LEU A 354 8.57 15.33 -9.58
C LEU A 354 7.21 15.83 -10.12
N THR A 355 6.99 17.14 -10.09
CA THR A 355 5.85 17.82 -10.71
C THR A 355 6.22 18.28 -12.12
N GLY A 356 5.67 17.65 -13.16
CA GLY A 356 5.93 17.99 -14.56
C GLY A 356 4.85 18.90 -15.19
N ARG A 357 5.00 19.20 -16.50
CA ARG A 357 3.96 19.90 -17.31
C ARG A 357 2.60 19.18 -17.32
N ALA A 358 2.61 17.86 -17.10
CA ALA A 358 1.42 17.03 -16.97
C ALA A 358 0.97 16.85 -15.49
N GLY A 359 1.51 17.63 -14.57
CA GLY A 359 1.29 17.48 -13.13
C GLY A 359 2.09 16.33 -12.52
N ILE A 360 1.70 15.97 -11.31
CA ILE A 360 2.11 14.74 -10.64
C ILE A 360 1.43 13.56 -11.38
N GLN A 361 2.16 12.85 -12.24
CA GLN A 361 1.62 11.66 -12.92
C GLN A 361 1.70 10.44 -11.99
N GLY A 362 0.54 9.86 -11.62
CA GLY A 362 0.45 8.51 -11.05
C GLY A 362 0.86 8.34 -9.57
N ILE A 363 0.57 9.32 -8.71
CA ILE A 363 1.03 9.37 -7.30
C ILE A 363 -0.13 9.17 -6.28
N ASP A 364 -1.30 8.69 -6.70
CA ASP A 364 -2.46 8.56 -5.80
C ASP A 364 -2.16 7.72 -4.53
N ARG A 365 -1.32 6.67 -4.67
CA ARG A 365 -0.89 5.83 -3.54
C ARG A 365 -0.04 6.55 -2.47
N TYR A 366 0.60 7.67 -2.81
CA TYR A 366 1.36 8.52 -1.86
C TYR A 366 0.49 9.55 -1.14
N PHE A 367 -0.82 9.58 -1.43
CA PHE A 367 -1.79 10.47 -0.78
C PHE A 367 -2.85 9.70 0.02
N GLY A 368 -2.63 8.40 0.28
CA GLY A 368 -3.56 7.57 1.05
C GLY A 368 -3.77 8.02 2.51
N GLU A 369 -2.92 8.89 3.03
CA GLU A 369 -3.11 9.58 4.30
C GLU A 369 -4.35 10.48 4.31
N ILE A 370 -4.83 10.95 3.15
CA ILE A 370 -6.09 11.68 3.02
C ILE A 370 -7.26 10.79 3.43
N LEU A 371 -7.33 9.57 2.88
CA LEU A 371 -8.36 8.59 3.25
C LEU A 371 -8.28 8.24 4.74
N LEU A 372 -7.08 8.07 5.29
CA LEU A 372 -6.90 7.81 6.72
C LEU A 372 -7.34 9.00 7.58
N GLY A 373 -7.08 10.24 7.14
CA GLY A 373 -7.59 11.47 7.77
C GLY A 373 -9.12 11.53 7.76
N PHE A 374 -9.74 11.18 6.64
CA PHE A 374 -11.20 11.08 6.49
C PHE A 374 -11.79 10.03 7.44
N LEU A 375 -11.24 8.81 7.45
CA LEU A 375 -11.66 7.75 8.36
C LEU A 375 -11.53 8.17 9.81
N GLY A 376 -10.38 8.75 10.19
CA GLY A 376 -10.13 9.19 11.55
C GLY A 376 -11.11 10.26 12.03
N ILE A 377 -11.37 11.29 11.22
CA ILE A 377 -12.36 12.34 11.55
C ILE A 377 -13.79 11.79 11.55
N GLY A 378 -14.14 10.93 10.59
CA GLY A 378 -15.44 10.26 10.55
C GLY A 378 -15.69 9.43 11.80
N ILE A 379 -14.69 8.66 12.23
CA ILE A 379 -14.76 7.84 13.45
C ILE A 379 -14.89 8.73 14.71
N VAL A 380 -14.09 9.79 14.83
CA VAL A 380 -14.25 10.75 15.94
C VAL A 380 -15.65 11.36 15.95
N SER A 381 -16.20 11.68 14.78
CA SER A 381 -17.57 12.21 14.64
C SER A 381 -18.60 11.21 15.15
N ILE A 382 -18.50 9.94 14.73
CA ILE A 382 -19.38 8.86 15.17
C ILE A 382 -19.31 8.69 16.68
N LEU A 383 -18.10 8.67 17.27
CA LEU A 383 -17.93 8.50 18.71
C LEU A 383 -18.62 9.59 19.52
N ARG A 384 -18.59 10.85 19.06
CA ARG A 384 -19.27 11.97 19.74
C ARG A 384 -20.78 11.98 19.51
N ILE A 385 -21.23 11.74 18.28
CA ILE A 385 -22.66 11.70 17.97
C ILE A 385 -23.35 10.53 18.68
N SER A 386 -22.63 9.41 18.86
CA SER A 386 -23.15 8.21 19.52
C SER A 386 -23.41 8.37 21.02
N ASP A 387 -23.03 9.49 21.64
CA ASP A 387 -23.44 9.83 23.00
C ASP A 387 -24.95 10.12 23.09
N ILE A 388 -25.58 10.49 21.98
CA ILE A 388 -27.03 10.66 21.88
C ILE A 388 -27.66 9.30 21.53
N PRO A 389 -28.45 8.67 22.43
CA PRO A 389 -28.94 7.30 22.22
C PRO A 389 -29.76 7.12 20.93
N ALA A 390 -30.59 8.09 20.58
CA ALA A 390 -31.37 8.09 19.34
C ALA A 390 -30.46 8.14 18.10
N ALA A 391 -29.47 9.03 18.10
CA ALA A 391 -28.52 9.16 16.98
C ALA A 391 -27.68 7.89 16.83
N LYS A 392 -27.22 7.30 17.94
CA LYS A 392 -26.50 6.02 17.96
C LYS A 392 -27.30 4.90 17.29
N PHE A 393 -28.59 4.77 17.62
CA PHE A 393 -29.46 3.76 17.00
C PHE A 393 -29.69 4.05 15.51
N VAL A 394 -29.99 5.30 15.15
CA VAL A 394 -30.18 5.72 13.75
C VAL A 394 -28.93 5.43 12.91
N LEU A 395 -27.73 5.76 13.41
CA LEU A 395 -26.47 5.43 12.72
C LEU A 395 -26.31 3.92 12.52
N GLY A 396 -26.66 3.11 13.53
CA GLY A 396 -26.60 1.66 13.42
C GLY A 396 -27.53 1.12 12.32
N VAL A 397 -28.74 1.65 12.22
CA VAL A 397 -29.70 1.30 11.16
C VAL A 397 -29.18 1.76 9.79
N LEU A 398 -28.69 2.99 9.66
CA LEU A 398 -28.16 3.52 8.40
C LEU A 398 -26.95 2.71 7.91
N PHE A 399 -26.00 2.39 8.79
CA PHE A 399 -24.86 1.54 8.42
C PHE A 399 -25.31 0.14 8.04
N SER A 400 -26.23 -0.46 8.78
CA SER A 400 -26.78 -1.79 8.44
C SER A 400 -27.43 -1.79 7.06
N LEU A 401 -28.25 -0.77 6.73
CA LEU A 401 -28.87 -0.62 5.41
C LEU A 401 -27.82 -0.46 4.32
N GLY A 402 -26.82 0.41 4.52
CA GLY A 402 -25.72 0.61 3.58
C GLY A 402 -24.93 -0.68 3.32
N ILE A 403 -24.63 -1.45 4.37
CA ILE A 403 -23.95 -2.74 4.27
C ILE A 403 -24.80 -3.75 3.50
N LEU A 404 -26.11 -3.85 3.78
CA LEU A 404 -27.02 -4.74 3.07
C LEU A 404 -27.15 -4.39 1.59
N ILE A 405 -27.23 -3.10 1.25
CA ILE A 405 -27.20 -2.62 -0.14
C ILE A 405 -25.87 -3.01 -0.79
N GLY A 406 -24.75 -2.84 -0.08
CA GLY A 406 -23.43 -3.23 -0.56
C GLY A 406 -23.31 -4.72 -0.83
N ILE A 407 -23.83 -5.57 0.06
CA ILE A 407 -23.91 -7.03 -0.10
C ILE A 407 -24.75 -7.38 -1.32
N TYR A 408 -25.95 -6.81 -1.43
CA TYR A 408 -26.85 -7.05 -2.55
C TYR A 408 -26.23 -6.63 -3.90
N SER A 409 -25.64 -5.43 -3.95
CA SER A 409 -24.91 -4.93 -5.13
C SER A 409 -23.72 -5.84 -5.47
N SER A 410 -23.04 -6.38 -4.46
CA SER A 410 -21.93 -7.30 -4.68
C SER A 410 -22.41 -8.63 -5.28
N TYR A 411 -23.45 -9.22 -4.69
CA TYR A 411 -24.00 -10.50 -5.10
C TYR A 411 -24.66 -10.45 -6.49
N SER A 412 -25.44 -9.39 -6.77
CA SER A 412 -26.15 -9.22 -8.04
C SER A 412 -25.24 -9.12 -9.27
N LYS A 413 -23.96 -8.75 -9.07
CA LYS A 413 -22.95 -8.65 -10.13
C LYS A 413 -22.03 -9.88 -10.21
N GLY A 414 -22.31 -10.92 -9.43
CA GLY A 414 -21.52 -12.15 -9.37
C GLY A 414 -20.33 -12.08 -8.43
N LEU A 415 -19.95 -13.24 -7.91
CA LEU A 415 -18.84 -13.44 -6.98
C LEU A 415 -17.95 -14.57 -7.50
N GLY A 416 -16.64 -14.45 -7.27
CA GLY A 416 -15.64 -15.43 -7.65
C GLY A 416 -14.43 -15.39 -6.73
N LEU A 417 -13.71 -16.51 -6.66
CA LEU A 417 -12.51 -16.65 -5.84
C LEU A 417 -11.24 -16.91 -6.65
N ALA A 418 -11.38 -17.36 -7.90
CA ALA A 418 -10.26 -17.62 -8.80
C ALA A 418 -10.37 -16.71 -10.01
N HIS A 419 -9.25 -16.12 -10.41
CA HIS A 419 -9.16 -15.25 -11.56
C HIS A 419 -8.04 -15.76 -12.46
N TYR A 420 -8.36 -15.98 -13.73
CA TYR A 420 -7.38 -16.36 -14.73
C TYR A 420 -7.37 -15.29 -15.83
N PRO A 421 -6.35 -14.42 -15.87
CA PRO A 421 -6.32 -13.31 -16.82
C PRO A 421 -6.42 -13.77 -18.27
N ALA A 422 -7.26 -13.09 -19.07
CA ALA A 422 -7.52 -13.48 -20.45
C ALA A 422 -6.25 -13.42 -21.32
N ASN A 423 -5.38 -12.44 -21.08
CA ASN A 423 -4.08 -12.33 -21.73
C ASN A 423 -3.17 -13.52 -21.40
N VAL A 424 -3.11 -13.96 -20.14
CA VAL A 424 -2.35 -15.14 -19.72
C VAL A 424 -2.93 -16.41 -20.35
N SER A 425 -4.26 -16.56 -20.38
CA SER A 425 -4.92 -17.71 -21.04
C SER A 425 -4.56 -17.81 -22.52
N CYS A 426 -4.64 -16.70 -23.25
CA CYS A 426 -4.30 -16.64 -24.67
C CYS A 426 -2.82 -16.99 -24.92
N ILE A 427 -1.91 -16.49 -24.09
CA ILE A 427 -0.48 -16.79 -24.21
C ILE A 427 -0.20 -18.26 -23.87
N ASP A 428 -0.87 -18.84 -22.87
CA ASP A 428 -0.74 -20.25 -22.51
C ASP A 428 -1.19 -21.18 -23.66
N GLU A 429 -2.23 -20.81 -24.41
CA GLU A 429 -2.66 -21.56 -25.61
C GLU A 429 -1.59 -21.55 -26.70
N PHE A 430 -0.98 -20.40 -26.99
CA PHE A 430 0.10 -20.34 -27.98
C PHE A 430 1.37 -21.04 -27.51
N ALA A 431 1.66 -21.01 -26.20
CA ALA A 431 2.81 -21.68 -25.63
C ALA A 431 2.72 -23.21 -25.73
N ASP A 432 1.52 -23.77 -25.63
CA ASP A 432 1.29 -25.20 -25.92
C ASP A 432 1.57 -25.52 -27.40
N GLN A 433 1.05 -24.71 -28.31
CA GLN A 433 1.17 -24.93 -29.75
C GLN A 433 2.61 -24.83 -30.25
N HIS A 434 3.37 -23.88 -29.72
CA HIS A 434 4.73 -23.55 -30.18
C HIS A 434 5.83 -24.01 -29.22
N ASN A 435 5.46 -24.75 -28.16
CA ASN A 435 6.36 -25.20 -27.09
C ASN A 435 7.20 -24.06 -26.48
N TRP A 436 6.60 -22.89 -26.28
CA TRP A 436 7.28 -21.75 -25.65
C TRP A 436 7.62 -22.07 -24.19
N LYS A 437 8.81 -21.64 -23.76
CA LYS A 437 9.27 -21.80 -22.37
C LYS A 437 9.76 -20.49 -21.77
N ARG A 438 10.55 -19.73 -22.53
CA ARG A 438 11.14 -18.47 -22.10
C ARG A 438 10.99 -17.42 -23.19
N GLY A 439 10.75 -16.19 -22.78
CA GLY A 439 10.53 -15.08 -23.70
C GLY A 439 10.95 -13.72 -23.15
N VAL A 440 10.75 -12.69 -23.95
CA VAL A 440 11.01 -11.29 -23.64
C VAL A 440 9.69 -10.56 -23.51
N ALA A 441 9.48 -9.83 -22.42
CA ALA A 441 8.30 -8.99 -22.26
C ALA A 441 8.56 -7.82 -21.31
N SER A 442 7.65 -6.85 -21.32
CA SER A 442 7.64 -5.76 -20.34
C SER A 442 7.09 -6.19 -18.98
N PHE A 443 7.43 -5.41 -17.95
CA PHE A 443 6.98 -5.56 -16.56
C PHE A 443 5.50 -5.94 -16.40
N TRP A 444 4.60 -5.34 -17.20
CA TRP A 444 3.16 -5.52 -17.10
C TRP A 444 2.67 -6.91 -17.50
N TYR A 445 3.46 -7.64 -18.30
CA TYR A 445 3.14 -9.01 -18.73
C TYR A 445 3.87 -10.07 -17.90
N VAL A 446 5.09 -9.77 -17.46
CA VAL A 446 5.94 -10.78 -16.80
C VAL A 446 5.35 -11.28 -15.49
N ARG A 447 4.84 -10.39 -14.64
CA ARG A 447 4.37 -10.77 -13.30
C ARG A 447 3.09 -11.61 -13.36
N PRO A 448 2.03 -11.20 -14.07
CA PRO A 448 0.82 -12.01 -14.16
C PRO A 448 1.11 -13.36 -14.80
N MET A 449 1.96 -13.42 -15.84
CA MET A 449 2.34 -14.69 -16.46
C MET A 449 3.05 -15.64 -15.49
N ARG A 450 4.04 -15.17 -14.74
CA ARG A 450 4.79 -16.04 -13.81
C ARG A 450 3.94 -16.60 -12.67
N ILE A 451 2.90 -15.85 -12.26
CA ILE A 451 2.00 -16.25 -11.16
C ILE A 451 0.84 -17.12 -11.64
N PHE A 452 0.18 -16.74 -12.74
CA PHE A 452 -1.07 -17.36 -13.17
C PHE A 452 -0.90 -18.39 -14.30
N SER A 453 0.19 -18.35 -15.08
CA SER A 453 0.39 -19.30 -16.19
C SER A 453 0.40 -20.74 -15.70
N LYS A 454 -0.44 -21.56 -16.33
CA LYS A 454 -0.51 -23.01 -16.11
C LYS A 454 0.57 -23.76 -16.89
N LYS A 455 1.19 -23.10 -17.87
CA LYS A 455 2.21 -23.66 -18.76
C LYS A 455 3.64 -23.39 -18.30
N LYS A 456 3.81 -22.76 -17.14
CA LYS A 456 5.10 -22.44 -16.52
C LYS A 456 5.99 -21.64 -17.49
N ILE A 457 5.39 -20.69 -18.19
CA ILE A 457 6.12 -19.79 -19.09
C ILE A 457 6.87 -18.77 -18.24
N GLU A 458 8.14 -18.55 -18.56
CA GLU A 458 9.01 -17.67 -17.79
C GLU A 458 9.55 -16.54 -18.69
N PRO A 459 8.73 -15.52 -19.02
CA PRO A 459 9.25 -14.34 -19.67
C PRO A 459 10.17 -13.57 -18.72
N ASP A 460 11.20 -12.94 -19.29
CA ASP A 460 12.11 -12.05 -18.59
C ASP A 460 11.72 -10.59 -18.85
N ASP A 461 11.91 -9.75 -17.84
CA ASP A 461 11.39 -8.40 -17.76
C ASP A 461 12.39 -7.36 -18.25
N TYR A 462 12.02 -6.69 -19.34
CA TYR A 462 12.85 -5.70 -19.99
C TYR A 462 12.16 -4.34 -20.07
N LEU A 463 12.98 -3.29 -20.03
CA LEU A 463 12.56 -1.95 -20.41
C LEU A 463 12.30 -1.89 -21.93
N TYR A 464 11.69 -0.79 -22.35
CA TYR A 464 11.32 -0.54 -23.75
C TYR A 464 12.47 -0.83 -24.73
N ASP A 465 13.69 -0.43 -24.41
CA ASP A 465 14.89 -0.58 -25.25
C ASP A 465 15.65 -1.91 -25.06
N LEU A 466 15.03 -2.90 -24.40
CA LEU A 466 15.66 -4.14 -23.95
C LEU A 466 16.81 -3.94 -22.95
N MET A 467 16.84 -2.81 -22.23
CA MET A 467 17.64 -2.70 -21.02
C MET A 467 17.02 -3.51 -19.87
N LEU A 468 17.86 -3.98 -18.97
CA LEU A 468 17.46 -4.85 -17.87
C LEU A 468 16.58 -4.08 -16.88
N PHE A 469 15.37 -4.57 -16.63
CA PHE A 469 14.58 -4.09 -15.51
C PHE A 469 15.02 -4.82 -14.25
N TYR A 470 15.75 -4.15 -13.36
CA TYR A 470 16.31 -4.78 -12.17
C TYR A 470 15.37 -4.75 -10.95
N TRP A 471 14.40 -3.83 -10.92
CA TRP A 471 13.47 -3.74 -9.80
C TRP A 471 12.57 -4.97 -9.73
N GLN A 472 12.45 -5.56 -8.55
CA GLN A 472 11.61 -6.72 -8.28
C GLN A 472 12.00 -7.98 -9.09
N ASN A 473 13.23 -8.03 -9.62
CA ASN A 473 13.72 -9.11 -10.45
C ASN A 473 14.98 -9.76 -9.86
N ASN A 474 15.20 -11.04 -10.18
CA ASN A 474 16.48 -11.68 -9.95
C ASN A 474 17.33 -11.60 -11.22
N LEU A 475 18.57 -11.09 -11.10
CA LEU A 475 19.48 -10.94 -12.23
C LEU A 475 19.79 -12.27 -12.94
N ASN A 476 19.74 -13.40 -12.23
CA ASN A 476 19.94 -14.74 -12.79
C ASN A 476 18.91 -15.06 -13.89
N TRP A 477 17.75 -14.39 -13.90
CA TRP A 477 16.75 -14.55 -14.97
C TRP A 477 17.31 -14.16 -16.34
N PHE A 478 18.19 -13.16 -16.39
CA PHE A 478 18.81 -12.67 -17.62
C PHE A 478 20.09 -13.44 -17.98
N GLU A 479 20.74 -14.07 -17.00
CA GLU A 479 22.03 -14.76 -17.17
C GLU A 479 21.90 -16.23 -17.60
N ARG A 480 20.71 -16.84 -17.47
CA ARG A 480 20.48 -18.24 -17.87
C ARG A 480 20.57 -18.42 -19.38
N GLU A 481 21.24 -19.47 -19.84
CA GLU A 481 21.36 -19.78 -21.29
C GLU A 481 20.25 -20.71 -21.78
N ASN A 482 19.79 -21.61 -20.91
CA ASN A 482 18.77 -22.61 -21.22
C ASN A 482 17.54 -22.44 -20.32
N PRO A 483 16.32 -22.54 -20.88
CA PRO A 483 16.01 -22.61 -22.31
C PRO A 483 16.30 -21.27 -23.03
N PRO A 484 16.50 -21.28 -24.37
CA PRO A 484 16.66 -20.05 -25.15
C PRO A 484 15.38 -19.22 -25.17
N TYR A 485 15.50 -17.94 -25.53
CA TYR A 485 14.36 -17.08 -25.83
C TYR A 485 13.63 -17.60 -27.08
N THR A 486 12.37 -17.97 -26.90
CA THR A 486 11.51 -18.60 -27.93
C THR A 486 10.34 -17.72 -28.34
N PHE A 487 10.03 -16.67 -27.56
CA PHE A 487 8.99 -15.71 -27.92
C PHE A 487 9.27 -14.31 -27.38
N ALA A 488 8.57 -13.30 -27.90
CA ALA A 488 8.54 -11.96 -27.32
C ALA A 488 7.13 -11.35 -27.41
N ILE A 489 6.68 -10.73 -26.32
CA ILE A 489 5.46 -9.91 -26.30
C ILE A 489 5.88 -8.48 -26.61
N ILE A 490 5.42 -7.94 -27.74
CA ILE A 490 5.94 -6.68 -28.26
C ILE A 490 5.37 -5.45 -27.52
N ASP A 491 4.24 -5.58 -26.83
CA ASP A 491 3.69 -4.47 -26.05
C ASP A 491 4.58 -4.11 -24.84
N GLY A 492 5.06 -2.86 -24.84
CA GLY A 492 6.01 -2.34 -23.87
C GLY A 492 7.50 -2.60 -24.20
N VAL A 493 7.84 -3.16 -25.37
CA VAL A 493 9.23 -3.31 -25.85
C VAL A 493 9.39 -2.87 -27.31
N ASP A 494 10.57 -2.42 -27.70
CA ASP A 494 10.85 -1.93 -29.05
C ASP A 494 11.00 -3.10 -30.04
N GLU A 495 10.03 -3.23 -30.94
CA GLU A 495 9.99 -4.28 -31.96
C GLU A 495 11.28 -4.36 -32.79
N LYS A 496 11.86 -3.22 -33.17
CA LYS A 496 13.06 -3.19 -34.02
C LYS A 496 14.25 -3.76 -33.29
N ILE A 497 14.39 -3.42 -32.00
CA ILE A 497 15.47 -3.93 -31.15
C ILE A 497 15.27 -5.42 -30.91
N VAL A 498 14.04 -5.87 -30.65
CA VAL A 498 13.73 -7.31 -30.51
C VAL A 498 14.16 -8.11 -31.76
N ARG A 499 13.76 -7.67 -32.96
CA ARG A 499 14.17 -8.33 -34.22
C ARG A 499 15.68 -8.32 -34.41
N GLN A 500 16.36 -7.22 -34.08
CA GLN A 500 17.81 -7.13 -34.17
C GLN A 500 18.52 -8.14 -33.25
N LYS A 501 18.02 -8.32 -32.02
CA LYS A 501 18.64 -9.15 -30.99
C LYS A 501 18.29 -10.64 -31.13
N LEU A 502 17.03 -10.96 -31.44
CA LEU A 502 16.54 -12.34 -31.50
C LEU A 502 16.42 -12.91 -32.92
N GLY A 503 16.54 -12.06 -33.94
CA GLY A 503 16.33 -12.40 -35.35
C GLY A 503 14.92 -12.09 -35.83
N GLU A 504 14.63 -12.38 -37.10
CA GLU A 504 13.27 -12.25 -37.64
C GLU A 504 12.35 -13.33 -37.04
N PRO A 505 11.09 -12.98 -36.66
CA PRO A 505 10.14 -13.93 -36.11
C PRO A 505 9.73 -14.95 -37.16
N ILE A 506 9.63 -16.22 -36.76
CA ILE A 506 9.16 -17.31 -37.64
C ILE A 506 7.63 -17.32 -37.77
N SER A 507 6.93 -16.78 -36.77
CA SER A 507 5.49 -16.57 -36.78
C SER A 507 5.12 -15.41 -35.86
N ILE A 508 3.99 -14.79 -36.14
CA ILE A 508 3.41 -13.71 -35.33
C ILE A 508 2.00 -14.16 -34.94
N SER A 509 1.79 -14.32 -33.64
CA SER A 509 0.50 -14.55 -33.03
C SER A 509 -0.05 -13.27 -32.43
N TYR A 510 -1.35 -13.22 -32.12
CA TYR A 510 -1.98 -12.04 -31.53
C TYR A 510 -2.85 -12.42 -30.34
N CYS A 511 -2.63 -11.77 -29.21
CA CYS A 511 -3.54 -11.77 -28.07
C CYS A 511 -4.09 -10.36 -27.89
N ASP A 512 -5.38 -10.17 -28.09
CA ASP A 512 -6.04 -8.85 -27.99
C ASP A 512 -5.32 -7.74 -28.79
N LYS A 513 -4.98 -8.05 -30.05
CA LYS A 513 -4.21 -7.19 -30.99
C LYS A 513 -2.76 -6.92 -30.60
N ILE A 514 -2.27 -7.46 -29.49
CA ILE A 514 -0.86 -7.39 -29.11
C ILE A 514 -0.07 -8.44 -29.90
N PRO A 515 0.97 -8.04 -30.67
CA PRO A 515 1.79 -8.99 -31.40
C PRO A 515 2.67 -9.80 -30.44
N ILE A 516 2.69 -11.11 -30.65
CA ILE A 516 3.58 -12.05 -29.97
C ILE A 516 4.42 -12.77 -31.02
N TYR A 517 5.72 -12.57 -30.94
CA TYR A 517 6.68 -13.05 -31.94
C TYR A 517 7.27 -14.37 -31.49
N THR A 518 7.33 -15.35 -32.40
CA THR A 518 8.00 -16.63 -32.15
C THR A 518 9.40 -16.63 -32.76
N PHE A 519 10.38 -17.18 -32.04
CA PHE A 519 11.76 -17.31 -32.51
C PHE A 519 12.24 -18.76 -32.42
N ALA A 520 13.09 -19.16 -33.37
CA ALA A 520 13.74 -20.47 -33.41
C ALA A 520 15.25 -20.37 -33.60
N ASN A 521 15.88 -19.29 -33.13
CA ASN A 521 17.32 -19.06 -33.24
C ASN A 521 18.03 -19.06 -31.87
N PRO A 522 18.46 -20.24 -31.36
CA PRO A 522 19.18 -20.35 -30.10
C PRO A 522 20.50 -19.57 -30.09
N GLY A 523 21.17 -19.41 -31.24
CA GLY A 523 22.43 -18.67 -31.35
C GLY A 523 22.25 -17.19 -31.02
N LYS A 524 21.24 -16.55 -31.60
CA LYS A 524 20.86 -15.16 -31.28
C LYS A 524 20.45 -14.99 -29.83
N SER A 525 19.68 -15.93 -29.29
CA SER A 525 19.36 -15.94 -27.86
C SER A 525 20.61 -16.01 -26.98
N LEU A 526 21.60 -16.84 -27.33
CA LEU A 526 22.84 -16.98 -26.58
C LEU A 526 23.70 -15.72 -26.66
N GLU A 527 23.80 -15.08 -27.83
CA GLU A 527 24.46 -13.78 -28.00
C GLU A 527 23.83 -12.72 -27.09
N PHE A 528 22.51 -12.65 -27.07
CA PHE A 528 21.78 -11.69 -26.24
C PHE A 528 21.99 -11.95 -24.73
N VAL A 529 22.00 -13.20 -24.29
CA VAL A 529 22.32 -13.57 -22.90
C VAL A 529 23.75 -13.17 -22.52
N LYS A 530 24.73 -13.35 -23.42
CA LYS A 530 26.12 -12.92 -23.17
C LYS A 530 26.22 -11.40 -23.04
N GLU A 531 25.49 -10.64 -23.86
CA GLU A 531 25.39 -9.18 -23.73
C GLU A 531 24.79 -8.78 -22.37
N ASN A 532 23.74 -9.46 -21.93
CA ASN A 532 23.13 -9.20 -20.63
C ASN A 532 24.08 -9.48 -19.47
N ARG A 533 24.87 -10.57 -19.52
CA ARG A 533 25.93 -10.83 -18.53
C ARG A 533 26.95 -9.71 -18.48
N ASN A 534 27.43 -9.24 -19.63
CA ASN A 534 28.35 -8.11 -19.67
C ASN A 534 27.74 -6.84 -19.06
N LYS A 535 26.47 -6.54 -19.36
CA LYS A 535 25.74 -5.41 -18.74
C LYS A 535 25.66 -5.59 -17.22
N ILE A 536 25.31 -6.78 -16.75
CA ILE A 536 25.22 -7.10 -15.32
C ILE A 536 26.59 -7.01 -14.65
N ASP A 537 27.66 -7.47 -15.29
CA ASP A 537 29.01 -7.44 -14.72
C ASP A 537 29.58 -6.02 -14.66
N ILE A 538 29.41 -5.23 -15.71
CA ILE A 538 29.73 -3.78 -15.69
C ILE A 538 28.92 -3.09 -14.61
N TRP A 539 27.65 -3.45 -14.48
CA TRP A 539 26.76 -2.84 -13.50
C TRP A 539 27.14 -3.25 -12.07
N LYS A 540 27.39 -4.54 -11.80
CA LYS A 540 27.96 -5.06 -10.55
C LYS A 540 29.27 -4.35 -10.24
N PHE A 541 30.15 -4.13 -11.22
CA PHE A 541 31.40 -3.37 -11.07
C PHE A 541 31.17 -1.90 -10.70
N SER A 542 30.25 -1.21 -11.39
CA SER A 542 29.94 0.20 -11.14
C SER A 542 29.26 0.45 -9.79
N THR A 543 28.59 -0.58 -9.26
CA THR A 543 27.86 -0.54 -7.99
C THR A 543 28.61 -1.24 -6.85
N SER A 544 29.70 -1.95 -7.13
CA SER A 544 30.63 -2.48 -6.13
C SER A 544 31.40 -1.34 -5.49
N ARG A 545 30.68 -0.70 -4.57
CA ARG A 545 31.20 -0.24 -3.29
C ARG A 545 31.94 -1.42 -2.65
N TYR A 546 33.24 -1.52 -2.91
CA TYR A 546 34.15 -2.07 -1.92
C TYR A 546 34.02 -1.27 -0.61
#